data_AF-A0A1S1YUA8-F1
#
_entry.id   AF-A0A1S1YUA8-F1
#
_cell.length_a   1.000
_cell.length_b   1.000
_cell.length_c   1.000
_cell.angle_alpha   90.00
_cell.angle_beta   90.00
_cell.angle_gamma   90.00
#
_symmetry.space_group_name_H-M   'P 1'
#
loop_
_entity.id
_entity.type
_entity.pdbx_description
1 polymer ?
#
loop_
_entity_poly.entity_id
_entity_poly.type
_entity_poly.pdbx_seq_one_letter_code
_entity_poly.pdbx_strand_id
1 'polypeptide(L)'
;MKHYITILLITFLIPLNIYANDTEWFNKYLMIIDVELDDRQTIDLLEEWVGLYEENETLYLYNLSTEEFFCAFENGIRSATIKEVTKTSGVVNVRLIVNENALIYVTFNRKNGQVITCKADHI
;
A
#
# COMPACT_ATOMS: atom_id res chain seq x y z
N MET A 1 11.85 -21.09 59.76
CA MET A 1 10.72 -21.09 58.81
C MET A 1 11.04 -20.12 57.67
N LYS A 2 11.26 -20.62 56.45
CA LYS A 2 11.53 -19.76 55.27
C LYS A 2 10.19 -19.40 54.63
N HIS A 3 9.90 -18.10 54.51
CA HIS A 3 8.75 -17.60 53.74
C HIS A 3 9.21 -17.37 52.31
N TYR A 4 8.62 -18.08 51.35
CA TYR A 4 8.79 -17.80 49.93
C TYR A 4 7.68 -16.85 49.52
N ILE A 5 8.04 -15.63 49.14
CA ILE A 5 7.12 -14.69 48.48
C ILE A 5 7.25 -14.96 46.98
N THR A 6 6.24 -15.61 46.41
CA THR A 6 6.12 -15.77 44.97
C THR A 6 5.61 -14.45 44.39
N ILE A 7 6.49 -13.71 43.70
CA ILE A 7 6.09 -12.54 42.93
C ILE A 7 5.46 -13.04 41.62
N LEU A 8 4.14 -12.94 41.51
CA LEU A 8 3.41 -13.24 40.29
C LEU A 8 3.57 -12.05 39.33
N LEU A 9 4.44 -12.19 38.33
CA LEU A 9 4.62 -11.20 37.27
C LEU A 9 3.45 -11.34 36.29
N ILE A 10 2.39 -10.53 36.44
CA ILE A 10 1.33 -10.44 35.45
C ILE A 10 1.85 -9.53 34.32
N THR A 11 2.38 -10.12 33.25
CA THR A 11 2.64 -9.37 32.02
C THR A 11 1.32 -9.10 31.33
N PHE A 12 0.82 -7.89 31.54
CA PHE A 12 -0.32 -7.34 30.81
C PHE A 12 0.11 -7.12 29.35
N LEU A 13 -0.18 -8.09 28.48
CA LEU A 13 -0.04 -7.93 27.03
C LEU A 13 -1.17 -6.99 26.56
N ILE A 14 -0.90 -5.69 26.57
CA ILE A 14 -1.74 -4.74 25.84
C ILE A 14 -1.49 -5.03 24.36
N PRO A 15 -2.49 -5.41 23.56
CA PRO A 15 -2.33 -5.33 22.12
C PRO A 15 -2.12 -3.86 21.78
N LEU A 16 -0.88 -3.51 21.43
CA LEU A 16 -0.58 -2.25 20.77
C LEU A 16 -1.33 -2.28 19.44
N ASN A 17 -2.55 -1.76 19.43
CA ASN A 17 -3.15 -1.27 18.20
C ASN A 17 -2.28 -0.09 17.77
N ILE A 18 -1.22 -0.39 17.01
CA ILE A 18 -0.41 0.59 16.29
C ILE A 18 -1.33 1.11 15.19
N TYR A 19 -2.22 2.05 15.56
CA TYR A 19 -2.82 2.93 14.59
C TYR A 19 -1.67 3.77 14.05
N ALA A 20 -1.08 3.36 12.94
CA ALA A 20 -0.31 4.26 12.09
C ALA A 20 -1.21 5.50 11.92
N ASN A 21 -0.84 6.59 12.57
CA ASN A 21 -1.65 7.79 12.63
C ASN A 21 -1.92 8.20 11.17
N ASP A 22 -3.15 8.60 10.81
CA ASP A 22 -3.56 8.96 9.43
C ASP A 22 -2.51 9.80 8.67
N THR A 23 -1.70 10.54 9.42
CA THR A 23 -0.62 11.41 8.98
C THR A 23 0.60 10.67 8.40
N GLU A 24 1.00 9.51 8.94
CA GLU A 24 2.30 8.90 8.61
C GLU A 24 2.32 8.30 7.21
N TRP A 25 1.37 7.44 6.87
CA TRP A 25 1.28 6.83 5.55
C TRP A 25 0.87 7.84 4.47
N PHE A 26 0.04 8.83 4.81
CA PHE A 26 -0.30 9.93 3.90
C PHE A 26 0.92 10.80 3.57
N ASN A 27 1.71 11.18 4.58
CA ASN A 27 2.91 11.99 4.37
C ASN A 27 3.97 11.24 3.57
N LYS A 28 4.07 9.92 3.73
CA LYS A 28 4.95 9.07 2.90
C LYS A 28 4.69 9.31 1.41
N TYR A 29 3.42 9.30 0.97
CA TYR A 29 3.09 9.46 -0.46
C TYR A 29 3.26 10.91 -0.95
N LEU A 30 2.98 11.91 -0.09
CA LEU A 30 3.24 13.31 -0.44
C LEU A 30 4.72 13.59 -0.72
N MET A 31 5.62 12.95 0.02
CA MET A 31 7.07 13.17 -0.09
C MET A 31 7.68 12.66 -1.40
N ILE A 32 6.95 11.81 -2.14
CA ILE A 32 7.44 11.16 -3.36
C ILE A 32 6.60 11.53 -4.60
N ILE A 33 5.78 12.57 -4.52
CA ILE A 33 5.10 13.13 -5.70
C ILE A 33 6.15 13.62 -6.70
N ASP A 34 5.96 13.28 -7.97
CA ASP A 34 6.86 13.60 -9.09
C ASP A 34 8.29 13.08 -8.94
N VAL A 35 8.53 12.15 -8.00
CA VAL A 35 9.75 11.36 -7.92
C VAL A 35 9.56 10.11 -8.77
N GLU A 36 10.48 9.89 -9.70
CA GLU A 36 10.54 8.63 -10.45
C GLU A 36 11.11 7.53 -9.56
N LEU A 37 10.31 6.49 -9.35
CA LEU A 37 10.67 5.30 -8.60
C LEU A 37 11.21 4.24 -9.57
N ASP A 38 12.27 3.55 -9.17
CA ASP A 38 12.79 2.41 -9.92
C ASP A 38 11.85 1.19 -9.85
N ASP A 39 12.19 0.12 -10.57
CA ASP A 39 11.42 -1.11 -10.65
C ASP A 39 11.13 -1.69 -9.25
N ARG A 40 12.17 -1.84 -8.43
CA ARG A 40 12.05 -2.39 -7.08
C ARG A 40 11.19 -1.51 -6.17
N GLN A 41 11.45 -0.20 -6.16
CA GLN A 41 10.66 0.75 -5.37
C GLN A 41 9.20 0.78 -5.80
N THR A 42 8.94 0.63 -7.10
CA THR A 42 7.59 0.57 -7.64
C THR A 42 6.87 -0.70 -7.22
N ILE A 43 7.54 -1.85 -7.28
CA ILE A 43 6.99 -3.13 -6.81
C ILE A 43 6.69 -3.06 -5.31
N ASP A 44 7.66 -2.62 -4.50
CA ASP A 44 7.49 -2.46 -3.05
C ASP A 44 6.29 -1.54 -2.73
N LEU A 45 6.10 -0.46 -3.49
CA LEU A 45 4.96 0.45 -3.35
C LEU A 45 3.63 -0.22 -3.73
N LEU A 46 3.60 -0.96 -4.84
CA LEU A 46 2.38 -1.61 -5.34
C LEU A 46 1.95 -2.78 -4.45
N GLU A 47 2.87 -3.54 -3.88
CA GLU A 47 2.55 -4.64 -2.95
C GLU A 47 1.82 -4.17 -1.68
N GLU A 48 2.01 -2.90 -1.28
CA GLU A 48 1.23 -2.30 -0.19
C GLU A 48 -0.25 -2.10 -0.56
N TRP A 49 -0.57 -2.06 -1.85
CA TRP A 49 -1.86 -1.59 -2.35
C TRP A 49 -2.66 -2.70 -3.05
N VAL A 50 -1.99 -3.57 -3.77
CA VAL A 50 -2.59 -4.54 -4.68
C VAL A 50 -1.87 -5.87 -4.58
N GLY A 51 -2.54 -6.92 -5.02
CA GLY A 51 -1.90 -8.21 -5.19
C GLY A 51 -1.09 -8.22 -6.48
N LEU A 52 0.09 -8.84 -6.43
CA LEU A 52 0.95 -9.08 -7.58
C LEU A 52 0.97 -10.57 -7.89
N TYR A 53 0.87 -10.91 -9.17
CA TYR A 53 1.04 -12.26 -9.68
C TYR A 53 1.90 -12.21 -10.94
N GLU A 54 2.90 -13.07 -11.05
CA GLU A 54 3.79 -13.12 -12.19
C GLU A 54 3.66 -14.46 -12.91
N GLU A 55 3.46 -14.41 -14.23
CA GLU A 55 3.43 -15.58 -15.11
C GLU A 55 4.01 -15.22 -16.47
N ASN A 56 4.98 -16.01 -16.94
CA ASN A 56 5.63 -15.85 -18.26
C ASN A 56 6.09 -14.40 -18.54
N GLU A 57 6.85 -13.79 -17.62
CA GLU A 57 7.37 -12.41 -17.71
C GLU A 57 6.28 -11.30 -17.67
N THR A 58 5.01 -11.69 -17.56
CA THR A 58 3.90 -10.75 -17.38
C THR A 58 3.59 -10.59 -15.91
N LEU A 59 3.60 -9.35 -15.42
CA LEU A 59 3.15 -8.99 -14.08
C LEU A 59 1.68 -8.57 -14.12
N TYR A 60 0.84 -9.26 -13.36
CA TYR A 60 -0.58 -8.97 -13.21
C TYR A 60 -0.85 -8.30 -11.87
N LEU A 61 -1.68 -7.25 -11.89
CA LEU A 61 -2.21 -6.62 -10.69
C LEU A 61 -3.63 -7.12 -10.43
N TYR A 62 -3.92 -7.50 -9.20
CA TYR A 62 -5.26 -7.91 -8.78
C TYR A 62 -5.70 -7.22 -7.49
N ASN A 63 -7.01 -7.09 -7.33
CA ASN A 63 -7.61 -6.50 -6.14
C ASN A 63 -7.53 -7.48 -4.97
N LEU A 64 -6.94 -7.09 -3.84
CA LEU A 64 -6.79 -7.96 -2.65
C LEU A 64 -8.12 -8.40 -2.03
N SER A 65 -9.21 -7.67 -2.25
CA SER A 65 -10.53 -7.99 -1.69
C SER A 65 -11.38 -8.88 -2.60
N THR A 66 -11.23 -8.76 -3.93
CA THR A 66 -12.05 -9.50 -4.90
C THR A 66 -11.27 -10.58 -5.65
N GLU A 67 -9.95 -10.56 -5.56
CA GLU A 67 -9.01 -11.40 -6.34
C GLU A 67 -9.13 -11.22 -7.86
N GLU A 68 -9.83 -10.17 -8.31
CA GLU A 68 -9.99 -9.87 -9.73
C GLU A 68 -8.78 -9.14 -10.29
N PHE A 69 -8.24 -9.64 -11.40
CA PHE A 69 -7.20 -8.97 -12.17
C PHE A 69 -7.75 -7.72 -12.85
N PHE A 70 -6.99 -6.63 -12.81
CA PHE A 70 -7.39 -5.36 -13.41
C PHE A 70 -6.30 -4.68 -14.26
N CYS A 71 -5.07 -5.18 -14.24
CA CYS A 71 -3.98 -4.66 -15.06
C CYS A 71 -2.93 -5.75 -15.32
N ALA A 72 -2.28 -5.68 -16.48
CA ALA A 72 -1.18 -6.58 -16.85
C ALA A 72 -0.05 -5.77 -17.51
N PHE A 73 1.18 -6.12 -17.15
CA PHE A 73 2.40 -5.57 -17.71
C PHE A 73 3.21 -6.69 -18.37
N GLU A 74 3.08 -6.84 -19.69
CA GLU A 74 3.68 -7.94 -20.47
C GLU A 74 5.22 -8.00 -20.43
N ASN A 75 5.88 -6.93 -19.98
CA ASN A 75 7.34 -6.86 -19.83
C ASN A 75 7.72 -6.38 -18.42
N GLY A 76 6.89 -6.70 -17.42
CA GLY A 76 7.06 -6.26 -16.04
C GLY A 76 6.95 -4.74 -15.84
N ILE A 77 7.37 -4.30 -14.66
CA ILE A 77 7.37 -2.89 -14.24
C ILE A 77 8.80 -2.36 -14.24
N ARG A 78 9.00 -1.18 -14.82
CA ARG A 78 10.28 -0.50 -15.00
C ARG A 78 10.41 0.74 -14.14
N SER A 79 9.33 1.50 -14.04
CA SER A 79 9.28 2.70 -13.21
C SER A 79 7.85 3.11 -12.91
N ALA A 80 7.70 3.97 -11.91
CA ALA A 80 6.47 4.67 -11.67
C ALA A 80 6.69 6.07 -11.12
N THR A 81 5.65 6.89 -11.18
CA THR A 81 5.63 8.23 -10.61
C THR A 81 4.27 8.53 -10.01
N ILE A 82 4.23 8.91 -8.73
CA ILE A 82 3.00 9.43 -8.12
C ILE A 82 2.80 10.84 -8.68
N LYS A 83 1.65 11.07 -9.33
CA LYS A 83 1.27 12.37 -9.90
C LYS A 83 0.34 13.16 -9.03
N GLU A 84 -0.44 12.49 -8.19
CA GLU A 84 -1.40 13.17 -7.34
C GLU A 84 -1.66 12.34 -6.08
N VAL A 85 -1.75 13.05 -4.94
CA VAL A 85 -2.26 12.50 -3.69
C VAL A 85 -3.30 13.49 -3.16
N THR A 86 -4.57 13.12 -3.21
CA THR A 86 -5.69 13.98 -2.81
C THR A 86 -6.37 13.43 -1.56
N LYS A 87 -6.39 14.24 -0.50
CA LYS A 87 -6.99 13.90 0.79
C LYS A 87 -8.35 14.57 0.98
N THR A 88 -9.32 13.78 1.42
CA THR A 88 -10.64 14.25 1.82
C THR A 88 -10.92 13.89 3.29
N SER A 89 -12.13 14.15 3.78
CA SER A 89 -12.52 13.81 5.15
C SER A 89 -12.45 12.30 5.42
N GLY A 90 -12.86 11.47 4.45
CA GLY A 90 -12.98 10.01 4.62
C GLY A 90 -11.96 9.16 3.87
N VAL A 91 -11.36 9.68 2.78
CA VAL A 91 -10.48 8.90 1.91
C VAL A 91 -9.24 9.66 1.46
N VAL A 92 -8.21 8.91 1.06
CA VAL A 92 -7.05 9.40 0.31
C VAL A 92 -7.07 8.75 -1.05
N ASN A 93 -6.93 9.54 -2.11
CA ASN A 93 -6.79 9.05 -3.48
C ASN A 93 -5.35 9.26 -3.93
N VAL A 94 -4.75 8.24 -4.54
CA VAL A 94 -3.41 8.29 -5.11
C VAL A 94 -3.50 7.97 -6.61
N ARG A 95 -2.84 8.78 -7.42
CA ARG A 95 -2.73 8.62 -8.87
C ARG A 95 -1.27 8.33 -9.23
N LEU A 96 -1.01 7.15 -9.76
CA LEU A 96 0.32 6.64 -10.10
C LEU A 96 0.40 6.37 -11.60
N ILE A 97 1.42 6.88 -12.28
CA ILE A 97 1.75 6.47 -13.65
C ILE A 97 2.80 5.37 -13.54
N VAL A 98 2.59 4.22 -14.19
CA VAL A 98 3.53 3.10 -14.26
C VAL A 98 3.96 2.91 -15.71
N ASN A 99 5.25 2.68 -15.95
CA ASN A 99 5.84 2.44 -17.27
C ASN A 99 5.52 3.52 -18.33
N GLU A 100 5.16 4.73 -17.89
CA GLU A 100 4.69 5.85 -18.71
C GLU A 100 3.37 5.63 -19.48
N ASN A 101 2.78 4.43 -19.42
CA ASN A 101 1.63 4.04 -20.25
C ASN A 101 0.42 3.51 -19.48
N ALA A 102 0.57 3.22 -18.18
CA ALA A 102 -0.53 2.78 -17.32
C ALA A 102 -0.78 3.79 -16.22
N LEU A 103 -2.06 4.11 -16.00
CA LEU A 103 -2.51 4.99 -14.95
C LEU A 103 -3.26 4.20 -13.89
N ILE A 104 -2.65 4.07 -12.71
CA ILE A 104 -3.23 3.36 -11.57
C ILE A 104 -3.85 4.37 -10.61
N TYR A 105 -5.11 4.12 -10.24
CA TYR A 105 -5.85 4.88 -9.24
C TYR A 105 -6.14 4.01 -8.03
N VAL A 106 -5.69 4.45 -6.86
CA VAL A 106 -5.95 3.77 -5.59
C VAL A 106 -6.66 4.71 -4.61
N THR A 107 -7.73 4.22 -4.01
CA THR A 107 -8.46 4.92 -2.95
C THR A 107 -8.30 4.16 -1.64
N PHE A 108 -7.83 4.84 -0.61
CA PHE A 108 -7.63 4.32 0.73
C PHE A 108 -8.68 4.87 1.71
N ASN A 109 -9.14 4.03 2.61
CA ASN A 109 -9.90 4.43 3.78
C ASN A 109 -8.96 5.14 4.74
N ARG A 110 -9.25 6.41 5.03
CA ARG A 110 -8.34 7.25 5.80
C ARG A 110 -8.09 6.72 7.22
N LYS A 111 -9.11 6.10 7.83
CA LYS A 111 -9.09 5.68 9.24
C LYS A 111 -8.13 4.51 9.50
N ASN A 112 -7.89 3.67 8.50
CA ASN A 112 -7.17 2.42 8.69
C ASN A 112 -6.19 2.09 7.56
N GLY A 113 -6.05 2.95 6.55
CA GLY A 113 -5.15 2.75 5.42
C GLY A 113 -5.55 1.62 4.48
N GLN A 114 -6.73 1.01 4.65
CA GLN A 114 -7.16 -0.09 3.80
C GLN A 114 -7.55 0.40 2.41
N VAL A 115 -7.14 -0.32 1.38
CA VAL A 115 -7.55 -0.07 0.00
C VAL A 115 -9.04 -0.36 -0.15
N ILE A 116 -9.79 0.64 -0.62
CA ILE A 116 -11.22 0.55 -0.93
C ILE A 116 -11.39 0.16 -2.39
N THR A 117 -10.67 0.82 -3.29
CA THR A 117 -10.74 0.57 -4.73
C THR A 117 -9.37 0.73 -5.37
N CYS A 118 -9.06 -0.15 -6.33
CA CYS A 118 -7.96 0.00 -7.26
C CYS A 118 -8.49 -0.18 -8.69
N LYS A 119 -8.02 0.66 -9.62
CA LYS A 119 -8.37 0.63 -11.05
C LYS A 119 -7.17 1.04 -11.89
N ALA A 120 -7.13 0.59 -13.14
CA ALA A 120 -6.13 1.01 -14.10
C ALA A 120 -6.78 1.49 -15.40
N ASP A 121 -6.19 2.54 -16.00
CA ASP A 121 -6.51 3.04 -17.33
C ASP A 121 -5.23 3.08 -18.18
N HIS A 122 -5.37 2.94 -19.51
CA HIS A 122 -4.28 3.18 -20.46
C HIS A 122 -4.14 4.69 -20.72
N ILE A 123 -2.89 5.18 -20.87
CA ILE A 123 -2.58 6.58 -21.17
C ILE A 123 -2.34 6.79 -22.66
#